data_AF-A0A2N1N961-F1
#
_entry.id   AF-A0A2N1N961-F1
#
_cell.length_a   1.000
_cell.length_b   1.000
_cell.length_c   1.000
_cell.angle_alpha   90.00
_cell.angle_beta   90.00
_cell.angle_gamma   90.00
#
_symmetry.space_group_name_H-M   'P 1'
#
loop_
_entity.id
_entity.type
_entity.pdbx_description
1 polymer ?
#
loop_
_entity_poly.entity_id
_entity_poly.type
_entity_poly.pdbx_seq_one_letter_code
_entity_poly.pdbx_strand_id
1 'polypeptide(L)'
;MVVYLLLESKYPKIYPWMSGEKCGYKILKVFDNFAEEHLATQLKIVTFFRLGRHDEISSIYIAQRFYEIHQNICVNLKYISLHRGCGTLDSIKRILKDTHDDYESLAKKIYGVIKKHFVIIDI
;
A
#
# COMPACT_ATOMS: atom_id res chain seq x y z
N MET A 1 13.35 -9.44 -6.13
CA MET A 1 12.48 -8.24 -6.14
C MET A 1 11.64 -8.26 -7.41
N VAL A 2 10.35 -8.59 -7.30
CA VAL A 2 9.44 -8.70 -8.45
C VAL A 2 8.53 -7.46 -8.45
N VAL A 3 8.78 -6.54 -9.37
CA VAL A 3 7.91 -5.38 -9.61
C VAL A 3 6.79 -5.85 -10.54
N TYR A 4 5.58 -5.99 -10.02
CA TYR A 4 4.41 -6.32 -10.84
C TYR A 4 3.91 -5.06 -11.55
N LEU A 5 3.99 -5.04 -12.88
CA LEU A 5 3.42 -3.99 -13.73
C LEU A 5 2.00 -4.43 -14.11
N LEU A 6 0.97 -3.88 -13.47
CA LEU A 6 -0.41 -4.14 -13.84
C LEU A 6 -0.89 -3.06 -14.81
N LEU A 7 -1.19 -3.49 -16.03
CA LEU A 7 -1.75 -2.66 -17.10
C LEU A 7 -3.18 -2.21 -16.77
N GLU A 8 -3.53 -1.08 -17.35
CA GLU A 8 -4.63 -0.16 -17.06
C GLU A 8 -6.00 -0.77 -16.75
N SER A 9 -6.70 -0.21 -15.76
CA SER A 9 -8.05 0.32 -16.02
C SER A 9 -8.47 1.39 -15.00
N LYS A 10 -9.07 2.44 -15.57
CA LYS A 10 -9.86 3.50 -14.93
C LYS A 10 -10.91 2.83 -14.02
N TYR A 11 -10.68 2.81 -12.70
CA TYR A 11 -11.49 2.15 -11.65
C TYR A 11 -12.65 1.25 -12.09
N PRO A 12 -12.47 -0.09 -12.00
CA PRO A 12 -13.54 -1.00 -11.69
C PRO A 12 -13.19 -1.80 -10.43
N LYS A 13 -14.11 -1.79 -9.45
CA LYS A 13 -14.40 -2.87 -8.49
C LYS A 13 -13.20 -3.58 -7.84
N ILE A 14 -13.14 -3.50 -6.51
CA ILE A 14 -12.46 -4.42 -5.59
C ILE A 14 -12.33 -5.82 -6.23
N TYR A 15 -11.10 -6.27 -6.46
CA TYR A 15 -10.83 -7.60 -7.02
C TYR A 15 -10.89 -8.66 -5.91
N PRO A 16 -11.79 -9.66 -6.02
CA PRO A 16 -11.74 -10.85 -5.18
C PRO A 16 -10.80 -11.87 -5.83
N TRP A 17 -9.57 -11.51 -6.16
CA TRP A 17 -8.63 -12.48 -6.72
C TRP A 17 -7.19 -11.98 -6.66
N MET A 18 -6.34 -12.73 -5.99
CA MET A 18 -5.08 -13.14 -6.58
C MET A 18 -4.99 -14.65 -6.36
N SER A 19 -5.50 -15.39 -7.36
CA SER A 19 -5.20 -16.79 -7.71
C SER A 19 -4.72 -17.71 -6.56
N GLY A 20 -5.64 -18.52 -6.03
CA GLY A 20 -5.30 -19.69 -5.20
C GLY A 20 -6.45 -20.05 -4.27
N GLU A 21 -7.36 -20.90 -4.76
CA GLU A 21 -8.42 -21.66 -4.07
C GLU A 21 -9.32 -20.92 -3.05
N LYS A 22 -10.61 -21.32 -3.01
CA LYS A 22 -11.56 -20.88 -1.99
C LYS A 22 -11.15 -21.46 -0.63
N CYS A 23 -10.26 -20.79 0.09
CA CYS A 23 -10.02 -21.02 1.51
C CYS A 23 -10.75 -19.95 2.32
N GLY A 24 -11.87 -20.31 2.94
CA GLY A 24 -12.50 -19.55 4.02
C GLY A 24 -13.09 -18.19 3.63
N TYR A 25 -13.94 -17.64 4.49
CA TYR A 25 -14.44 -16.28 4.34
C TYR A 25 -13.32 -15.29 4.71
N LYS A 26 -12.36 -15.07 3.82
CA LYS A 26 -11.33 -14.05 4.01
C LYS A 26 -12.00 -12.67 4.04
N ILE A 27 -11.92 -11.97 5.15
CA ILE A 27 -12.54 -10.65 5.33
C ILE A 27 -11.57 -9.59 4.81
N LEU A 28 -11.98 -8.85 3.79
CA LEU A 28 -11.24 -7.66 3.31
C LEU A 28 -11.77 -6.40 4.03
N LYS A 29 -10.88 -5.68 4.70
CA LYS A 29 -11.16 -4.36 5.29
C LYS A 29 -10.45 -3.28 4.48
N VAL A 30 -11.19 -2.26 4.06
CA VAL A 30 -10.67 -1.10 3.33
C VAL A 30 -10.86 0.13 4.20
N PHE A 31 -9.78 0.86 4.45
CA PHE A 31 -9.75 2.09 5.23
C PHE A 31 -9.36 3.23 4.29
N ASP A 32 -10.24 4.22 4.11
CA ASP A 32 -10.00 5.37 3.24
C ASP A 32 -9.86 6.63 4.08
N ASN A 33 -8.78 7.37 3.85
CA ASN A 33 -8.51 8.70 4.39
C ASN A 33 -8.63 8.85 5.92
N PHE A 34 -8.14 7.88 6.69
CA PHE A 34 -8.15 7.94 8.17
C PHE A 34 -7.07 8.84 8.79
N ALA A 35 -6.24 9.50 7.97
CA ALA A 35 -5.17 10.36 8.46
C ALA A 35 -5.70 11.59 9.23
N GLU A 36 -6.89 12.06 8.87
CA GLU A 36 -7.56 13.21 9.50
C GLU A 36 -8.39 12.81 10.74
N GLU A 37 -8.56 11.51 10.98
CA GLU A 37 -9.33 11.00 12.10
C GLU A 37 -8.57 11.12 13.42
N HIS A 38 -9.31 11.18 14.53
CA HIS A 38 -8.73 11.24 15.86
C HIS A 38 -7.80 10.05 16.12
N LEU A 39 -6.67 10.27 16.84
CA LEU A 39 -5.66 9.25 17.10
C LEU A 39 -6.25 7.95 17.68
N ALA A 40 -7.25 8.07 18.57
CA ALA A 40 -7.94 6.90 19.13
C ALA A 40 -8.62 6.03 18.06
N THR A 41 -9.12 6.63 16.97
CA THR A 41 -9.68 5.92 15.82
C THR A 41 -8.58 5.25 15.00
N GLN A 42 -7.49 5.97 14.71
CA GLN A 42 -6.34 5.42 13.97
C GLN A 42 -5.72 4.21 14.68
N LEU A 43 -5.60 4.26 16.01
CA LEU A 43 -5.05 3.16 16.82
C LEU A 43 -5.92 1.90 16.78
N LYS A 44 -7.26 2.03 16.65
CA LYS A 44 -8.14 0.86 16.46
C LYS A 44 -7.86 0.15 15.15
N ILE A 45 -7.44 0.90 14.13
CA ILE A 45 -7.19 0.38 12.78
C ILE A 45 -5.88 -0.40 12.72
N VAL A 46 -4.85 0.03 13.47
CA VAL A 46 -3.55 -0.65 13.58
C VAL A 46 -3.69 -2.16 13.84
N THR A 47 -4.67 -2.55 14.66
CA THR A 47 -4.95 -3.95 14.97
C THR A 47 -5.23 -4.78 13.72
N PHE A 48 -5.98 -4.26 12.73
CA PHE A 48 -6.26 -4.98 11.49
C PHE A 48 -5.02 -5.17 10.59
N PHE A 49 -3.99 -4.34 10.75
CA PHE A 49 -2.72 -4.48 10.04
C PHE A 49 -1.74 -5.40 10.78
N ARG A 50 -1.82 -5.47 12.12
CA ARG A 50 -1.03 -6.40 12.95
C ARG A 50 -1.53 -7.84 12.91
N LEU A 51 -2.84 -8.05 13.02
CA LEU A 51 -3.44 -9.40 13.06
C LEU A 51 -3.24 -10.14 11.73
N GLY A 52 -3.38 -9.41 10.62
CA GLY A 52 -3.11 -9.91 9.28
C GLY A 52 -3.82 -11.23 8.97
N ARG A 53 -3.14 -12.11 8.21
CA ARG A 53 -3.70 -13.38 7.74
C ARG A 53 -3.94 -14.42 8.84
N HIS A 54 -3.41 -14.22 10.06
CA HIS A 54 -3.62 -15.15 11.16
C HIS A 54 -5.09 -15.17 11.60
N ASP A 55 -5.83 -14.09 11.36
CA ASP A 55 -7.26 -13.99 11.64
C ASP A 55 -8.11 -13.96 10.36
N GLU A 56 -7.57 -14.46 9.24
CA GLU A 56 -8.22 -14.42 7.91
C GLU A 56 -8.62 -13.00 7.44
N ILE A 57 -8.02 -11.96 8.01
CA ILE A 57 -8.26 -10.57 7.66
C ILE A 57 -7.16 -10.08 6.71
N SER A 58 -7.57 -9.45 5.61
CA SER A 58 -6.71 -8.65 4.76
C SER A 58 -7.12 -7.19 4.86
N SER A 59 -6.14 -6.29 4.93
CA SER A 59 -6.37 -4.87 5.18
C SER A 59 -5.74 -4.03 4.08
N ILE A 60 -6.48 -3.07 3.54
CA ILE A 60 -6.01 -2.06 2.59
C ILE A 60 -6.21 -0.69 3.24
N TYR A 61 -5.15 0.11 3.24
CA TYR A 61 -5.21 1.52 3.61
C TYR A 61 -5.06 2.38 2.36
N ILE A 62 -5.97 3.32 2.16
CA ILE A 62 -5.95 4.28 1.06
C ILE A 62 -5.69 5.66 1.65
N ALA A 63 -4.63 6.32 1.18
CA ALA A 63 -4.22 7.64 1.61
C ALA A 63 -3.77 8.47 0.40
N GLN A 64 -4.01 9.78 0.45
CA GLN A 64 -3.40 10.69 -0.53
C GLN A 64 -1.90 10.92 -0.24
N ARG A 65 -1.53 10.90 1.04
CA ARG A 65 -0.17 11.22 1.50
C ARG A 65 0.34 10.13 2.42
N PHE A 66 1.38 9.42 1.98
CA PHE A 66 1.99 8.32 2.73
C PHE A 66 2.47 8.74 4.13
N TYR A 67 3.02 9.95 4.26
CA TYR A 67 3.58 10.45 5.51
C TYR A 67 2.55 10.90 6.54
N GLU A 68 1.26 10.93 6.18
CA GLU A 68 0.17 11.19 7.14
C GLU A 68 -0.39 9.88 7.72
N ILE A 69 0.06 8.74 7.21
CA ILE A 69 -0.31 7.43 7.74
C ILE A 69 0.43 7.19 9.05
N HIS A 70 -0.31 6.74 10.07
CA HIS A 70 0.26 6.38 11.36
C HIS A 70 1.37 5.31 11.20
N GLN A 71 2.54 5.52 11.80
CA GLN A 71 3.71 4.65 11.63
C GLN A 71 3.44 3.18 11.94
N ASN A 72 2.65 2.88 12.98
CA ASN A 72 2.24 1.51 13.31
C ASN A 72 1.44 0.81 12.19
N ILE A 73 0.82 1.52 11.26
CA ILE A 73 0.25 0.93 10.06
C ILE A 73 1.38 0.65 9.06
N CYS A 74 2.23 1.64 8.79
CA CYS A 74 3.34 1.55 7.83
C CYS A 74 4.28 0.37 8.10
N VAL A 75 4.68 0.14 9.35
CA VAL A 75 5.58 -0.97 9.73
C VAL A 75 4.96 -2.37 9.58
N ASN A 76 3.64 -2.46 9.43
CA ASN A 76 2.91 -3.71 9.24
C ASN A 76 2.43 -3.89 7.79
N LEU A 77 2.77 -2.97 6.88
CA LEU A 77 2.47 -3.11 5.46
C LEU A 77 3.37 -4.17 4.84
N LYS A 78 2.79 -4.97 3.93
CA LYS A 78 3.53 -5.91 3.08
C LYS A 78 3.71 -5.38 1.67
N TYR A 79 2.78 -4.55 1.23
CA TYR A 79 2.77 -3.99 -0.10
C TYR A 79 2.39 -2.52 -0.04
N ILE A 80 3.00 -1.72 -0.92
CA ILE A 80 2.62 -0.33 -1.19
C ILE A 80 2.21 -0.23 -2.66
N SER A 81 1.00 0.28 -2.92
CA SER A 81 0.58 0.68 -4.26
C SER A 81 0.75 2.19 -4.41
N LEU A 82 1.57 2.63 -5.37
CA LEU A 82 1.75 4.03 -5.72
C LEU A 82 1.01 4.34 -7.03
N HIS A 83 0.10 5.31 -6.98
CA HIS A 83 -0.72 5.71 -8.13
C HIS A 83 -0.14 6.92 -8.88
N ARG A 84 -0.61 7.14 -10.13
CA ARG A 84 -0.23 8.34 -10.89
C ARG A 84 -0.52 9.59 -10.06
N GLY A 85 0.45 10.51 -9.99
CA GLY A 85 0.35 11.70 -9.13
C GLY A 85 0.90 11.48 -7.71
N CYS A 86 1.52 10.33 -7.42
CA CYS A 86 2.29 10.11 -6.20
C CYS A 86 3.56 11.00 -6.18
N GLY A 87 3.35 12.27 -5.83
CA GLY A 87 4.36 13.25 -5.49
C GLY A 87 5.52 13.40 -6.48
N THR A 88 6.64 13.88 -5.94
CA THR A 88 7.92 14.08 -6.64
C THR A 88 8.82 12.84 -6.49
N LEU A 89 9.92 12.80 -7.24
CA LEU A 89 10.96 11.77 -7.04
C LEU A 89 11.42 11.70 -5.57
N ASP A 90 11.53 12.84 -4.90
CA ASP A 90 11.92 12.89 -3.47
C ASP A 90 10.83 12.31 -2.56
N SER A 91 9.56 12.43 -2.94
CA SER A 91 8.46 11.79 -2.20
C SER A 91 8.59 10.27 -2.28
N ILE A 92 8.87 9.73 -3.47
CA ILE A 92 9.10 8.30 -3.67
C ILE A 92 10.35 7.83 -2.91
N LYS A 93 11.45 8.58 -2.95
CA LYS A 93 12.65 8.27 -2.17
C LYS A 93 12.35 8.21 -0.67
N ARG A 94 11.58 9.16 -0.15
CA ARG A 94 11.18 9.17 1.28
C ARG A 94 10.36 7.95 1.67
N ILE A 95 9.47 7.46 0.79
CA ILE A 95 8.69 6.24 1.04
C ILE A 95 9.62 5.00 1.10
N LEU A 96 10.59 4.93 0.20
CA LEU A 96 11.47 3.76 0.05
C LEU A 96 12.64 3.74 1.02
N LYS A 97 13.01 4.89 1.60
CA LYS A 97 14.22 5.06 2.41
C LYS A 97 14.33 4.07 3.57
N ASP A 98 13.20 3.78 4.22
CA ASP A 98 13.16 2.94 5.41
C ASP A 98 12.91 1.46 5.08
N THR A 99 12.78 1.11 3.79
CA THR A 99 12.39 -0.23 3.34
C THR A 99 13.41 -0.88 2.41
N HIS A 100 14.21 -0.10 1.68
CA HIS A 100 15.13 -0.62 0.67
C HIS A 100 16.50 0.05 0.75
N ASP A 101 17.58 -0.74 0.80
CA ASP A 101 18.95 -0.20 0.81
C ASP A 101 19.30 0.54 -0.50
N ASP A 102 18.81 0.04 -1.64
CA ASP A 102 19.04 0.61 -2.97
C ASP A 102 17.97 1.63 -3.40
N TYR A 103 17.27 2.26 -2.43
CA TYR A 103 16.09 3.09 -2.65
C TYR A 103 16.29 4.18 -3.71
N GLU A 104 17.49 4.73 -3.88
CA GLU A 104 17.74 5.78 -4.86
C GLU A 104 17.58 5.29 -6.30
N SER A 105 18.13 4.10 -6.60
CA SER A 105 18.03 3.47 -7.91
C SER A 105 16.59 3.04 -8.18
N LEU A 106 15.97 2.42 -7.18
CA LEU A 106 14.59 1.97 -7.24
C LEU A 106 13.62 3.14 -7.44
N ALA A 107 13.79 4.25 -6.71
CA ALA A 107 12.97 5.44 -6.84
C ALA A 107 13.00 6.01 -8.25
N LYS A 108 14.17 6.04 -8.91
CA LYS A 108 14.30 6.51 -10.30
C LYS A 108 13.52 5.62 -11.27
N LYS A 109 13.61 4.29 -11.12
CA LYS A 109 12.86 3.32 -11.93
C LYS A 109 11.35 3.51 -11.74
N ILE A 110 10.90 3.57 -10.49
CA ILE A 110 9.48 3.77 -10.14
C ILE A 110 8.97 5.10 -10.67
N TYR A 111 9.73 6.20 -10.50
CA TYR A 111 9.35 7.51 -11.01
C TYR A 111 9.17 7.55 -12.54
N GLY A 112 9.96 6.76 -13.28
CA GLY A 112 9.78 6.58 -14.72
C GLY A 112 8.48 5.85 -15.06
N VAL A 113 8.15 4.78 -14.32
CA VAL A 113 6.98 3.94 -14.57
C VAL A 113 5.68 4.62 -14.12
N ILE A 114 5.69 5.30 -12.98
CA ILE A 114 4.49 5.82 -12.32
C ILE A 114 3.80 6.97 -13.09
N LYS A 115 4.51 7.58 -14.04
CA LYS A 115 3.94 8.58 -14.96
C LYS A 115 2.87 7.98 -15.86
N LYS A 116 2.97 6.67 -16.14
CA LYS A 116 2.08 5.93 -17.04
C LYS A 116 1.33 4.79 -16.36
N HIS A 117 1.81 4.25 -15.25
CA HIS A 117 1.14 3.15 -14.57
C HIS A 117 1.07 3.41 -13.06
N PHE A 118 0.33 2.58 -12.33
CA PHE A 118 0.57 2.45 -10.90
C PHE A 118 1.65 1.40 -10.67
N VAL A 119 2.29 1.42 -9.51
CA VAL A 119 3.36 0.49 -9.16
C VAL A 119 3.04 -0.15 -7.83
N ILE A 120 3.17 -1.48 -7.74
CA ILE A 120 3.11 -2.20 -6.49
C ILE A 120 4.55 -2.55 -6.07
N ILE A 121 4.89 -2.17 -4.84
CA ILE A 121 6.18 -2.44 -4.20
C ILE A 121 5.93 -3.45 -3.09
N ASP A 122 6.74 -4.50 -3.06
CA ASP A 122 6.84 -5.46 -1.96
C ASP A 122 7.86 -4.94 -0.94
N ILE A 123 7.52 -4.94 0.36
CA ILE A 123 8.34 -4.37 1.45
C ILE A 123 9.04 -5.46 2.24
#